data_AF-A0A9W8N9F9-F1
#
_entry.id   AF-A0A9W8N9F9-F1
#
_cell.length_a   1.000
_cell.length_b   1.000
_cell.length_c   1.000
_cell.angle_alpha   90.00
_cell.angle_beta   90.00
_cell.angle_gamma   90.00
#
_symmetry.space_group_name_H-M   'P 1'
#
loop_
_entity.id
_entity.type
_entity.pdbx_description
1 polymer ?
#
loop_
_entity_poly.entity_id
_entity_poly.type
_entity_poly.pdbx_seq_one_letter_code
_entity_poly.pdbx_strand_id
1 'polypeptide(L)'
;MCRVLPVKQTLPIFNGAPTDKDDPNSPDYIRASDARAQQRALNKRRRPYPSRFENIEELPLQINPPLVHKPLTPGTTDPWSPSSGRPGAVRSVYNPDNPEQFEVIFHDERAGKTDGGTDRYTKANYHPSASSGKNDKHKIGSTGNDTGKTEKNDDKC
;
A
#
# COMPACT_ATOMS: atom_id res chain seq x y z
N MET A 1 -18.84 32.02 10.09
CA MET A 1 -18.43 30.62 10.34
C MET A 1 -17.96 30.01 9.02
N CYS A 2 -16.65 29.94 8.78
CA CYS A 2 -16.12 29.29 7.58
C CYS A 2 -16.12 27.77 7.80
N ARG A 3 -17.02 27.05 7.12
CA ARG A 3 -16.95 25.59 7.01
C ARG A 3 -15.78 25.25 6.11
N VAL A 4 -14.68 24.81 6.70
CA VAL A 4 -13.59 24.15 5.98
C VAL A 4 -14.16 22.85 5.41
N LEU A 5 -14.35 22.79 4.10
CA LEU A 5 -14.72 21.55 3.42
C LEU A 5 -13.60 20.53 3.63
N PRO A 6 -13.89 19.27 3.97
CA PRO A 6 -12.85 18.25 4.12
C PRO A 6 -12.11 18.11 2.80
N VAL A 7 -10.78 18.27 2.88
CA VAL A 7 -9.85 18.00 1.77
C VAL A 7 -10.19 16.61 1.23
N LYS A 8 -10.53 16.53 -0.06
CA LYS A 8 -10.69 15.26 -0.77
C LYS A 8 -9.40 14.47 -0.52
N GLN A 9 -9.47 13.45 0.32
CA GLN A 9 -8.38 12.51 0.50
C GLN A 9 -8.21 11.80 -0.84
N THR A 10 -7.24 12.24 -1.64
CA THR A 10 -6.77 11.48 -2.79
C THR A 10 -6.15 10.22 -2.20
N LEU A 11 -6.95 9.16 -2.11
CA LEU A 11 -6.47 7.88 -1.60
C LEU A 11 -5.27 7.47 -2.47
N PRO A 12 -4.20 6.92 -1.88
CA PRO A 12 -3.15 6.33 -2.68
C PRO A 12 -3.75 5.14 -3.41
N ILE A 13 -3.84 5.21 -4.74
CA ILE A 13 -4.45 4.18 -5.59
C ILE A 13 -3.34 3.50 -6.39
N PHE A 14 -3.39 2.17 -6.48
CA PHE A 14 -2.70 1.42 -7.52
C PHE A 14 -3.68 1.20 -8.67
N ASN A 15 -3.42 1.86 -9.81
CA ASN A 15 -4.22 1.69 -11.01
C ASN A 15 -3.74 0.48 -11.81
N GLY A 16 -4.67 -0.38 -12.18
CA GLY A 16 -4.45 -1.51 -13.08
C GLY A 16 -5.75 -2.30 -13.10
N ALA A 17 -6.37 -2.47 -14.27
CA ALA A 17 -7.64 -3.17 -14.39
C ALA A 17 -7.47 -4.61 -13.89
N PRO A 18 -7.91 -4.95 -12.66
CA PRO A 18 -7.90 -6.31 -12.21
C PRO A 18 -9.19 -6.88 -12.75
N THR A 19 -9.19 -7.24 -14.04
CA THR A 19 -10.30 -7.97 -14.59
C THR A 19 -10.38 -9.30 -13.85
N ASP A 20 -11.27 -9.40 -12.85
CA ASP A 20 -12.11 -10.57 -12.85
C ASP A 20 -13.07 -10.36 -14.02
N LYS A 21 -12.73 -10.96 -15.16
CA LYS A 21 -13.54 -10.90 -16.38
C LYS A 21 -15.00 -11.33 -16.15
N ASP A 22 -15.27 -12.02 -15.04
CA ASP A 22 -16.57 -12.55 -14.67
C ASP A 22 -17.36 -11.61 -13.72
N ASP A 23 -16.76 -10.51 -13.23
CA ASP A 23 -17.45 -9.51 -12.38
C ASP A 23 -17.25 -8.06 -12.90
N PRO A 24 -18.26 -7.47 -13.57
CA PRO A 24 -18.18 -6.09 -14.08
C PRO A 24 -18.13 -5.02 -12.98
N ASN A 25 -18.34 -5.37 -11.71
CA ASN A 25 -18.24 -4.44 -10.58
C ASN A 25 -16.88 -4.48 -9.88
N SER A 26 -15.97 -5.34 -10.33
CA SER A 26 -14.63 -5.42 -9.75
C SER A 26 -13.90 -4.08 -9.93
N PRO A 27 -13.39 -3.46 -8.85
CA PRO A 27 -12.77 -2.16 -8.92
C PRO A 27 -11.49 -2.23 -9.75
N ASP A 28 -11.25 -1.25 -10.63
CA ASP A 28 -10.04 -1.17 -11.47
C ASP A 28 -8.76 -0.75 -10.71
N TYR A 29 -8.82 -0.88 -9.38
CA TYR A 29 -7.85 -0.32 -8.47
C TYR A 29 -7.80 -1.02 -7.10
N ILE A 30 -6.68 -0.86 -6.40
CA ILE A 30 -6.57 -1.16 -4.96
C ILE A 30 -6.05 0.04 -4.18
N ARG A 31 -6.66 0.33 -3.03
CA ARG A 31 -6.18 1.38 -2.12
C ARG A 31 -4.87 0.93 -1.49
N ALA A 32 -3.89 1.83 -1.38
CA ALA A 32 -2.60 1.46 -0.78
C ALA A 32 -2.69 1.21 0.73
N SER A 33 -3.72 1.72 1.42
CA SER A 33 -4.02 1.31 2.80
C SER A 33 -4.28 -0.19 2.89
N ASP A 34 -5.11 -0.68 1.97
CA ASP A 34 -5.60 -2.05 1.94
C ASP A 34 -4.45 -2.98 1.53
N ALA A 35 -3.71 -2.61 0.48
CA ALA A 35 -2.52 -3.33 0.05
C ALA A 35 -1.47 -3.41 1.17
N ARG A 36 -1.21 -2.32 1.91
CA ARG A 36 -0.28 -2.34 3.06
C ARG A 36 -0.78 -3.20 4.21
N ALA A 37 -2.07 -3.15 4.52
CA ALA A 37 -2.67 -3.97 5.57
C ALA A 37 -2.52 -5.47 5.25
N GLN A 38 -2.88 -5.86 4.03
CA GLN A 38 -2.70 -7.23 3.53
C GLN A 38 -1.22 -7.62 3.43
N GLN A 39 -0.34 -6.68 3.04
CA GLN A 39 1.09 -6.91 3.00
C GLN A 39 1.63 -7.22 4.40
N ARG A 40 1.22 -6.48 5.44
CA ARG A 40 1.64 -6.71 6.83
C ARG A 40 1.10 -7.99 7.44
N ALA A 41 -0.10 -8.40 7.04
CA ALA A 41 -0.76 -9.61 7.53
C ALA A 41 -0.14 -10.92 6.98
N LEU A 42 1.20 -10.98 6.87
CA LEU A 42 1.93 -12.11 6.27
C LEU A 42 1.62 -13.42 6.99
N ASN A 43 0.83 -14.25 6.31
CA ASN A 43 0.67 -15.64 6.65
C ASN A 43 1.99 -16.38 6.39
N LYS A 44 2.50 -17.08 7.41
CA LYS A 44 3.64 -18.01 7.30
C LYS A 44 3.46 -18.90 6.07
N ARG A 45 4.41 -18.87 5.13
CA ARG A 45 4.54 -19.68 3.89
C ARG A 45 3.51 -20.81 3.73
N ARG A 46 2.26 -20.47 3.40
CA ARG A 46 1.17 -21.44 3.25
C ARG A 46 0.84 -21.55 1.77
N ARG A 47 1.26 -22.65 1.15
CA ARG A 47 1.07 -22.86 -0.30
C ARG A 47 -0.37 -22.54 -0.72
N PRO A 48 -0.57 -21.91 -1.89
CA PRO A 48 0.43 -21.65 -2.93
C PRO A 48 1.25 -20.36 -2.78
N TYR A 49 0.92 -19.48 -1.82
CA TYR A 49 1.54 -18.15 -1.71
C TYR A 49 2.15 -17.86 -0.32
N PRO A 50 3.16 -16.99 -0.21
CA PRO A 50 3.88 -16.35 -1.32
C PRO A 50 4.68 -17.35 -2.14
N SER A 51 4.79 -17.10 -3.45
CA SER A 51 5.56 -17.90 -4.41
C SER A 51 6.68 -17.07 -5.03
N ARG A 52 7.70 -17.74 -5.55
CA ARG A 52 8.80 -17.09 -6.28
C ARG A 52 8.23 -16.30 -7.46
N PHE A 53 8.72 -15.09 -7.66
CA PHE A 53 8.44 -14.27 -8.82
C PHE A 53 9.74 -14.10 -9.62
N GLU A 54 9.76 -14.57 -10.86
CA GLU A 54 10.97 -14.59 -11.68
C GLU A 54 11.14 -13.32 -12.50
N ASN A 55 10.10 -12.48 -12.58
CA ASN A 55 10.06 -11.28 -13.41
C ASN A 55 10.41 -11.55 -14.87
N ILE A 56 9.83 -12.61 -15.46
CA ILE A 56 10.06 -12.99 -16.87
C ILE A 56 9.60 -11.90 -17.85
N GLU A 57 8.68 -11.04 -17.43
CA GLU A 57 8.21 -9.89 -18.17
C GLU A 57 9.16 -8.68 -18.12
N GLU A 58 10.29 -8.79 -17.40
CA GLU A 58 11.29 -7.72 -17.24
C GLU A 58 10.68 -6.40 -16.75
N LEU A 59 9.73 -6.49 -15.81
CA LEU A 59 9.08 -5.31 -15.27
C LEU A 59 10.12 -4.40 -14.59
N PRO A 60 9.99 -3.06 -14.71
CA PRO A 60 10.92 -2.10 -14.12
C PRO A 60 10.71 -1.97 -12.61
N LEU A 61 10.94 -3.06 -11.89
CA LEU A 61 10.81 -3.15 -10.45
C LEU A 61 12.00 -2.47 -9.77
N GLN A 62 11.73 -1.79 -8.66
CA GLN A 62 12.75 -1.11 -7.85
C GLN A 62 13.21 -1.97 -6.66
N ILE A 63 12.71 -3.20 -6.58
CA ILE A 63 12.97 -4.15 -5.49
C ILE A 63 14.04 -5.12 -5.94
N ASN A 64 15.06 -5.30 -5.11
CA ASN A 64 16.14 -6.23 -5.39
C ASN A 64 15.67 -7.69 -5.19
N PRO A 65 16.10 -8.64 -6.04
CA PRO A 65 15.88 -10.07 -5.83
C PRO A 65 16.46 -10.59 -4.49
N PRO A 66 16.00 -11.75 -3.98
CA PRO A 66 14.98 -12.63 -4.57
C PRO A 66 13.59 -12.02 -4.47
N LEU A 67 12.79 -12.18 -5.53
CA LEU A 67 11.42 -11.68 -5.55
C LEU A 67 10.44 -12.80 -5.24
N VAL A 68 9.47 -12.49 -4.39
CA VAL A 68 8.27 -13.30 -4.19
C VAL A 68 7.04 -12.44 -4.42
N HIS A 69 5.92 -13.09 -4.72
CA HIS A 69 4.65 -12.40 -4.83
C HIS A 69 3.54 -13.07 -4.03
N LYS A 70 2.51 -12.31 -3.66
CA LYS A 70 1.27 -12.85 -3.08
C LYS A 70 0.04 -12.10 -3.58
N PRO A 71 -1.15 -12.70 -3.52
CA PRO A 71 -2.38 -12.06 -3.93
C PRO A 71 -2.71 -10.84 -3.08
N LEU A 72 -3.30 -9.84 -3.72
CA LEU A 72 -4.00 -8.74 -3.07
C LEU A 72 -5.46 -8.75 -3.50
N THR A 73 -6.37 -8.57 -2.54
CA THR A 73 -7.82 -8.52 -2.78
C THR A 73 -8.30 -7.07 -2.68
N PRO A 74 -8.73 -6.42 -3.76
CA PRO A 74 -9.28 -5.07 -3.69
C PRO A 74 -10.48 -4.94 -2.72
N GLY A 75 -10.59 -3.80 -2.03
CA GLY A 75 -11.75 -3.47 -1.19
C GLY A 75 -11.77 -4.12 0.20
N THR A 76 -10.74 -4.89 0.58
CA THR A 76 -10.61 -5.47 1.92
C THR A 76 -9.21 -5.27 2.49
N THR A 77 -9.07 -5.30 3.81
CA THR A 77 -7.77 -5.37 4.49
C THR A 77 -7.32 -6.79 4.79
N ASP A 78 -8.20 -7.78 4.58
CA ASP A 78 -7.92 -9.18 4.89
C ASP A 78 -7.01 -9.80 3.83
N PRO A 79 -5.93 -10.50 4.24
CA PRO A 79 -5.06 -11.17 3.29
C PRO A 79 -5.80 -12.34 2.63
N TRP A 80 -5.51 -12.60 1.35
CA TRP A 80 -6.01 -13.79 0.68
C TRP A 80 -5.53 -15.08 1.36
N SER A 81 -6.40 -16.08 1.37
CA SER A 81 -6.13 -17.44 1.79
C SER A 81 -6.62 -18.47 0.74
N PRO A 82 -6.07 -19.69 0.71
CA PRO A 82 -6.59 -20.74 -0.18
C PRO A 82 -8.08 -21.05 0.02
N SER A 83 -8.62 -20.83 1.22
CA SER A 83 -10.03 -21.05 1.57
C SER A 83 -10.96 -19.93 1.10
N SER A 84 -10.43 -18.75 0.76
CA SER A 84 -11.21 -17.61 0.24
C SER A 84 -11.44 -17.68 -1.27
N GLY A 85 -11.06 -18.77 -1.94
CA GLY A 85 -11.28 -18.97 -3.37
C GLY A 85 -10.12 -18.49 -4.24
N ARG A 86 -10.43 -18.03 -5.46
CA ARG A 86 -9.42 -17.64 -6.46
C ARG A 86 -8.59 -16.43 -5.96
N PRO A 87 -7.28 -16.37 -6.27
CA PRO A 87 -6.40 -15.28 -5.82
C PRO A 87 -6.61 -13.94 -6.54
N GLY A 88 -7.56 -13.82 -7.47
CA GLY A 88 -7.73 -12.62 -8.29
C GLY A 88 -6.52 -12.30 -9.17
N ALA A 89 -6.52 -11.12 -9.80
CA ALA A 89 -5.49 -10.70 -10.76
C ALA A 89 -4.30 -9.95 -10.13
N VAL A 90 -4.48 -9.33 -8.96
CA VAL A 90 -3.50 -8.41 -8.36
C VAL A 90 -2.52 -9.15 -7.47
N ARG A 91 -1.25 -8.75 -7.50
CA ARG A 91 -0.20 -9.27 -6.63
C ARG A 91 0.61 -8.13 -6.01
N SER A 92 1.06 -8.30 -4.77
CA SER A 92 2.24 -7.59 -4.28
C SER A 92 3.49 -8.37 -4.66
N VAL A 93 4.55 -7.68 -5.05
CA VAL A 93 5.90 -8.22 -5.28
C VAL A 93 6.84 -7.59 -4.27
N TYR A 94 7.66 -8.41 -3.61
CA TYR A 94 8.57 -7.94 -2.56
C TYR A 94 9.75 -8.89 -2.40
N ASN A 95 10.80 -8.38 -1.75
CA ASN A 95 11.90 -9.20 -1.27
C ASN A 95 11.51 -9.78 0.11
N PRO A 96 11.60 -11.11 0.34
CA PRO A 96 11.22 -11.71 1.62
C PRO A 96 12.04 -11.21 2.81
N ASP A 97 13.24 -10.68 2.59
CA ASP A 97 14.10 -10.09 3.62
C ASP A 97 13.68 -8.65 3.98
N ASN A 98 12.91 -7.99 3.12
CA ASN A 98 12.33 -6.67 3.37
C ASN A 98 10.88 -6.58 2.85
N PRO A 99 9.92 -7.28 3.50
CA PRO A 99 8.56 -7.40 2.99
C PRO A 99 7.72 -6.12 3.08
N GLU A 100 8.18 -5.11 3.84
CA GLU A 100 7.50 -3.81 3.92
C GLU A 100 7.72 -2.97 2.66
N GLN A 101 8.83 -3.21 1.95
CA GLN A 101 9.07 -2.62 0.64
C GLN A 101 8.49 -3.54 -0.44
N PHE A 102 7.35 -3.14 -0.99
CA PHE A 102 6.66 -3.89 -2.03
C PHE A 102 6.16 -2.99 -3.16
N GLU A 103 6.03 -3.58 -4.34
CA GLU A 103 5.38 -2.99 -5.50
C GLU A 103 4.15 -3.84 -5.87
N VAL A 104 3.25 -3.30 -6.67
CA VAL A 104 2.03 -4.00 -7.08
C VAL A 104 2.08 -4.28 -8.57
N ILE A 105 1.71 -5.49 -8.95
CA ILE A 105 1.56 -5.94 -10.33
C ILE A 105 0.18 -6.56 -10.51
N PHE A 106 -0.30 -6.65 -11.75
CA PHE A 106 -1.57 -7.28 -12.07
C PHE A 106 -1.47 -8.04 -13.39
N HIS A 107 -2.27 -9.08 -13.55
CA HIS A 107 -2.47 -9.76 -14.83
C HIS A 107 -3.14 -8.81 -15.83
N ASP A 108 -2.49 -8.54 -16.95
CA ASP A 108 -2.93 -7.60 -17.99
C ASP A 108 -3.15 -8.33 -19.31
N GLU A 109 -4.41 -8.48 -19.71
CA GLU A 109 -4.79 -9.14 -20.96
C GLU A 109 -4.25 -8.42 -22.20
N ARG A 110 -3.99 -7.11 -22.10
CA ARG A 110 -3.46 -6.31 -23.21
C ARG A 110 -1.95 -6.49 -23.37
N ALA A 111 -1.26 -6.96 -22.34
CA ALA A 111 0.15 -7.31 -22.40
C ALA A 111 0.38 -8.68 -23.07
N GLY A 112 -0.70 -9.41 -23.39
CA GLY A 112 -0.65 -10.72 -24.00
C GLY A 112 -0.53 -11.85 -22.97
N LYS A 113 -0.27 -13.07 -23.46
CA LYS A 113 -0.15 -14.27 -22.63
C LYS A 113 1.31 -14.70 -22.47
N THR A 114 1.60 -15.40 -21.38
CA THR A 114 2.79 -16.23 -21.22
C THR A 114 2.66 -17.50 -22.07
N ASP A 115 3.75 -18.22 -22.29
CA ASP A 115 3.73 -19.51 -23.00
C ASP A 115 2.82 -20.55 -22.31
N GLY A 116 2.59 -20.38 -21.00
CA GLY A 116 1.66 -21.18 -20.21
C GLY A 116 0.18 -20.74 -20.30
N GLY A 117 -0.14 -19.74 -21.13
CA GLY A 117 -1.50 -19.27 -21.37
C GLY A 117 -2.08 -18.32 -20.31
N THR A 118 -1.28 -17.88 -19.33
CA THR A 118 -1.71 -16.88 -18.34
C THR A 118 -1.45 -15.48 -18.86
N ASP A 119 -2.24 -14.49 -18.48
CA ASP A 119 -1.94 -13.09 -18.80
C ASP A 119 -0.58 -12.67 -18.24
N ARG A 120 0.17 -11.89 -19.03
CA ARG A 120 1.41 -11.30 -18.58
C ARG A 120 1.15 -10.29 -17.47
N TYR A 121 2.12 -10.13 -16.58
CA TYR A 121 2.02 -9.10 -15.56
C TYR A 121 2.36 -7.72 -16.11
N THR A 122 1.66 -6.71 -15.63
CA THR A 122 2.01 -5.29 -15.77
C THR A 122 2.21 -4.68 -14.39
N LYS A 123 3.17 -3.76 -14.25
CA LYS A 123 3.40 -3.01 -13.01
C LYS A 123 2.30 -1.95 -12.84
N ALA A 124 1.67 -1.94 -11.67
CA ALA A 124 0.68 -0.93 -11.32
C ALA A 124 1.36 0.42 -11.01
N ASN A 125 0.68 1.52 -11.36
CA ASN A 125 1.12 2.86 -11.01
C ASN A 125 0.78 3.16 -9.55
N TYR A 126 1.80 3.30 -8.70
CA TYR A 126 1.63 3.72 -7.30
C TYR A 126 1.57 5.24 -7.20
N HIS A 127 0.46 5.76 -6.68
CA HIS A 127 0.37 7.17 -6.29
C HIS A 127 0.54 7.29 -4.77
N PRO A 128 1.71 7.71 -4.24
CA PRO A 128 1.79 8.08 -2.83
C PRO A 128 0.86 9.27 -2.57
N SER A 129 0.15 9.28 -1.44
CA SER A 129 -0.39 10.53 -0.90
C SER A 129 0.77 11.51 -0.83
N ALA A 130 0.62 12.72 -1.36
CA ALA A 130 1.44 13.83 -0.89
C ALA A 130 1.37 13.76 0.65
N SER A 131 2.51 13.61 1.30
CA SER A 131 2.53 13.75 2.75
C SER A 131 1.84 15.08 3.03
N SER A 132 0.80 15.06 3.88
CA SER A 132 0.35 16.28 4.52
C SER A 132 1.56 16.78 5.30
N GLY A 133 2.35 17.62 4.64
CA GLY A 133 3.50 18.28 5.23
C GLY A 133 2.98 19.00 6.45
N LYS A 134 3.29 18.47 7.64
CA LYS A 134 3.29 19.24 8.87
C LYS A 134 4.35 20.32 8.70
N ASN A 135 3.97 21.42 8.06
CA ASN A 135 4.73 22.66 8.06
C ASN A 135 4.24 23.55 9.20
N ASP A 136 4.32 23.07 10.44
CA ASP A 136 4.36 23.96 11.59
C ASP A 136 5.80 23.97 12.12
N LYS A 137 6.49 25.01 11.67
CA LYS A 137 7.81 25.43 12.13
C LYS A 137 7.81 25.54 13.66
N HIS A 138 8.34 24.54 14.37
CA HIS A 138 8.93 24.81 15.69
C HIS A 138 10.40 25.16 15.48
N LYS A 139 10.63 26.46 15.27
CA LYS A 139 11.96 27.07 15.24
C LYS A 139 12.58 26.89 16.62
N ILE A 140 13.62 26.07 16.69
CA ILE A 140 14.53 26.00 17.83
C ILE A 140 15.26 27.36 17.88
N GLY A 141 14.88 28.19 18.85
CA GLY A 141 15.59 29.40 19.22
C GLY A 141 16.02 29.28 20.67
N SER A 142 17.28 28.89 20.88
CA SER A 142 17.96 28.96 22.16
C SER A 142 18.45 30.39 22.37
N THR A 143 18.01 31.07 23.44
CA THR A 143 18.75 32.14 24.15
C THR A 143 17.97 32.57 25.40
N GLY A 144 18.62 32.58 26.56
CA GLY A 144 18.39 33.61 27.59
C GLY A 144 17.84 33.13 28.94
N ASN A 145 18.74 33.02 29.92
CA ASN A 145 18.45 33.07 31.36
C ASN A 145 17.56 34.29 31.72
N ASP A 146 16.65 34.16 32.69
CA ASP A 146 16.77 34.84 34.00
C ASP A 146 15.57 34.52 34.92
N THR A 147 15.84 34.63 36.21
CA THR A 147 15.09 34.36 37.43
C THR A 147 13.87 35.25 37.70
N GLY A 148 12.91 34.73 38.49
CA GLY A 148 11.83 35.50 39.16
C GLY A 148 10.52 34.70 39.28
N LYS A 149 10.29 33.88 40.30
CA LYS A 149 9.73 34.16 41.65
C LYS A 149 8.24 34.61 41.67
N THR A 150 7.46 33.88 42.48
CA THR A 150 6.14 34.20 43.11
C THR A 150 4.93 34.18 42.16
N GLU A 151 3.73 33.69 42.49
CA GLU A 151 3.03 33.63 43.78
C GLU A 151 1.85 32.63 43.72
N LYS A 152 1.55 32.00 44.85
CA LYS A 152 0.38 31.13 45.07
C LYS A 152 -0.87 32.00 45.19
N ASN A 153 -2.02 31.50 44.74
CA ASN A 153 -3.32 31.92 45.28
C ASN A 153 -4.20 30.69 45.51
N ASP A 154 -4.12 30.18 46.73
CA ASP A 154 -5.24 29.54 47.39
C ASP A 154 -6.17 30.65 47.86
N ASP A 155 -7.46 30.60 47.54
CA ASP A 155 -8.44 31.28 48.38
C ASP A 155 -9.74 30.48 48.43
N LYS A 156 -10.00 29.95 49.63
CA LYS A 156 -11.28 29.51 50.14
C LYS A 156 -11.84 30.67 50.94
N CYS A 157 -13.03 31.13 50.60
CA CYS A 157 -14.07 31.52 51.54
C CYS A 157 -15.42 31.42 50.83
#